data_AF-A0A2H1EFS3-F1
#
_entry.id   AF-A0A2H1EFS3-F1
#
_cell.length_a   1.000
_cell.length_b   1.000
_cell.length_c   1.000
_cell.angle_alpha   90.00
_cell.angle_beta   90.00
_cell.angle_gamma   90.00
#
_symmetry.space_group_name_H-M   'P 1'
#
loop_
_entity.id
_entity.type
_entity.pdbx_description
1 polymer ?
#
loop_
_entity_poly.entity_id
_entity_poly.type
_entity_poly.pdbx_seq_one_letter_code
_entity_poly.pdbx_strand_id
1 'polypeptide(L)'
;MKLLVGAIFGFFLLLLPSVTIPASQGAEWDQKLVPEDNVVLQKNVISMHIPNDSKLPFAAVWGTVQNPAPGYPVVIQIYKDGKPVYFAQTDVKSDGSYEKYFRVLSIDNGKAIHIFQGDYTVDIYKAVLKSTTGSTST
;
A
#
# COMPACT_ATOMS: atom_id res chain seq x y z
N MET A 1 -21.36 33.42 -55.06
CA MET A 1 -21.04 32.02 -54.65
C MET A 1 -19.75 31.85 -53.84
N LYS A 2 -18.91 32.88 -53.61
CA LYS A 2 -17.65 32.70 -52.85
C LYS A 2 -17.78 32.87 -51.33
N LEU A 3 -18.87 33.49 -50.84
CA LEU A 3 -19.12 33.72 -49.41
C LEU A 3 -19.94 32.60 -48.74
N LEU A 4 -20.63 31.75 -49.52
CA LEU A 4 -21.49 30.69 -48.98
C LEU A 4 -20.71 29.43 -48.59
N VAL A 5 -19.56 29.17 -49.23
CA VAL A 5 -18.74 27.97 -49.01
C VAL A 5 -17.93 28.08 -47.70
N GLY A 6 -17.49 29.27 -47.32
CA GLY A 6 -16.76 29.50 -46.07
C GLY A 6 -17.62 29.33 -44.81
N ALA A 7 -18.91 29.67 -44.90
CA ALA A 7 -19.84 29.54 -43.77
C ALA A 7 -20.18 28.08 -43.45
N ILE A 8 -20.23 27.20 -44.47
CA ILE A 8 -20.53 25.77 -44.28
C ILE A 8 -19.34 25.03 -43.63
N PHE A 9 -18.10 25.43 -43.94
CA PHE A 9 -16.91 24.82 -43.32
C PHE A 9 -16.74 25.25 -41.85
N GLY A 10 -17.13 26.48 -41.49
CA GLY A 10 -17.11 26.96 -40.10
C GLY A 10 -18.15 26.30 -39.20
N PHE A 11 -19.31 25.90 -39.75
CA PHE A 11 -20.37 25.25 -38.98
C PHE A 11 -20.07 23.77 -38.70
N PHE A 12 -19.28 23.10 -39.55
CA PHE A 12 -18.91 21.70 -39.34
C PHE A 12 -17.88 21.50 -38.20
N LEU A 13 -17.11 22.54 -37.86
CA LEU A 13 -16.14 22.50 -36.74
C LEU A 13 -16.81 22.61 -35.35
N LEU A 14 -18.07 23.04 -35.29
CA LEU A 14 -18.85 23.19 -34.04
C LEU A 14 -19.64 21.93 -33.65
N LEU A 15 -19.64 20.90 -34.50
CA LEU A 15 -20.32 19.62 -34.28
C LEU A 15 -19.36 18.49 -33.91
N LEU A 16 -18.17 18.80 -33.40
CA LEU A 16 -17.34 17.79 -32.75
C LEU A 16 -18.02 17.43 -31.42
N PRO A 17 -18.58 16.22 -31.25
CA PRO A 17 -19.04 15.80 -29.93
C PRO A 17 -17.82 15.88 -29.03
N SER A 18 -17.94 16.65 -27.96
CA SER A 18 -16.96 16.66 -26.88
C SER A 18 -16.90 15.23 -26.35
N VAL A 19 -15.97 14.43 -26.88
CA VAL A 19 -15.65 13.13 -26.31
C VAL A 19 -15.11 13.47 -24.93
N THR A 20 -16.01 13.42 -23.94
CA THR A 20 -15.62 13.41 -22.54
C THR A 20 -14.84 12.13 -22.38
N ILE A 21 -13.53 12.20 -22.57
CA ILE A 21 -12.63 11.19 -22.05
C ILE A 21 -12.96 11.19 -20.56
N PRO A 22 -13.53 10.10 -19.99
CA PRO A 22 -13.69 10.05 -18.55
C PRO A 22 -12.30 10.33 -17.99
N ALA A 23 -12.18 11.36 -17.15
CA ALA A 23 -10.94 11.66 -16.49
C ALA A 23 -10.44 10.33 -15.92
N SER A 24 -9.25 9.92 -16.36
CA SER A 24 -8.49 8.80 -15.80
C SER A 24 -8.77 8.76 -14.30
N GLN A 25 -9.27 7.65 -13.78
CA GLN A 25 -9.45 7.47 -12.33
C GLN A 25 -8.14 7.89 -11.66
N GLY A 26 -8.15 9.07 -11.06
CA GLY A 26 -7.07 9.59 -10.27
C GLY A 26 -7.26 9.09 -8.85
N ALA A 27 -6.17 8.83 -8.14
CA ALA A 27 -6.25 8.67 -6.70
C ALA A 27 -6.68 10.02 -6.11
N GLU A 28 -7.94 10.11 -5.69
CA GLU A 28 -8.35 11.18 -4.78
C GLU A 28 -7.65 10.93 -3.45
N TRP A 29 -6.90 11.91 -2.98
CA TRP A 29 -6.30 11.85 -1.65
C TRP A 29 -7.43 11.97 -0.63
N ASP A 30 -8.00 10.84 -0.24
CA ASP A 30 -8.87 10.80 0.93
C ASP A 30 -8.00 11.13 2.16
N GLN A 31 -8.36 12.18 2.88
CA GLN A 31 -7.71 12.53 4.15
C GLN A 31 -7.97 11.47 5.22
N LYS A 32 -8.99 10.64 5.01
CA LYS A 32 -9.28 9.47 5.80
C LYS A 32 -8.44 8.30 5.28
N LEU A 33 -7.39 7.95 6.01
CA LEU A 33 -6.51 6.79 5.71
C LEU A 33 -7.27 5.45 5.64
N VAL A 34 -8.52 5.43 6.09
CA VAL A 34 -9.43 4.29 6.08
C VAL A 34 -10.82 4.80 5.71
N PRO A 35 -11.41 4.42 4.57
CA PRO A 35 -12.67 4.99 4.10
C PRO A 35 -13.86 4.69 5.03
N GLU A 36 -13.82 3.59 5.78
CA GLU A 36 -14.91 3.14 6.65
C GLU A 36 -14.88 3.76 8.06
N ASP A 37 -16.04 4.21 8.57
CA ASP A 37 -16.15 4.84 9.90
C ASP A 37 -15.88 3.91 11.08
N ASN A 38 -16.11 2.61 10.90
CA ASN A 38 -15.92 1.59 11.91
C ASN A 38 -14.53 0.94 11.87
N VAL A 39 -13.61 1.42 11.02
CA VAL A 39 -12.25 0.89 10.91
C VAL A 39 -11.24 1.94 11.37
N VAL A 40 -10.21 1.48 12.10
CA VAL A 40 -9.12 2.31 12.61
C VAL A 40 -7.79 1.73 12.17
N LEU A 41 -6.88 2.59 11.72
CA LEU A 41 -5.51 2.21 11.42
C LEU A 41 -4.66 2.27 12.69
N GLN A 42 -4.05 1.15 13.06
CA GLN A 42 -3.06 1.05 14.11
C GLN A 42 -1.66 0.96 13.51
N LYS A 43 -0.71 1.69 14.11
CA LYS A 43 0.71 1.60 13.77
C LYS A 43 1.47 0.90 14.90
N ASN A 44 2.27 -0.10 14.56
CA ASN A 44 3.26 -0.71 15.44
C ASN A 44 4.65 -0.48 14.85
N VAL A 45 5.63 -0.19 15.71
CA VAL A 45 7.02 0.05 15.31
C VAL A 45 7.90 -0.98 16.01
N ILE A 46 8.65 -1.76 15.23
CA ILE A 46 9.60 -2.75 15.76
C ILE A 46 11.01 -2.47 15.22
N SER A 47 12.01 -2.96 15.95
CA SER A 47 13.40 -3.00 15.48
C SER A 47 13.70 -4.35 14.84
N MET A 48 14.46 -4.35 13.75
CA MET A 48 14.90 -5.55 13.06
C MET A 48 16.40 -5.48 12.80
N HIS A 49 17.14 -6.48 13.27
CA HIS A 49 18.58 -6.62 13.01
C HIS A 49 18.84 -7.78 12.06
N ILE A 50 19.57 -7.53 10.96
CA ILE A 50 19.97 -8.56 10.00
C ILE A 50 21.50 -8.72 10.07
N PRO A 51 22.01 -9.89 10.49
CA PRO A 51 23.45 -10.14 10.57
C PRO A 51 24.14 -9.98 9.21
N ASN A 52 25.33 -9.38 9.21
CA ASN A 52 26.12 -9.14 8.00
C ASN A 52 26.57 -10.44 7.31
N ASP A 53 26.62 -11.55 8.04
CA ASP A 53 27.04 -12.88 7.60
C ASP A 53 25.87 -13.89 7.50
N SER A 54 24.62 -13.38 7.45
CA SER A 54 23.45 -14.25 7.35
C SER A 54 23.52 -15.14 6.10
N LYS A 55 23.43 -16.46 6.32
CA LYS A 55 23.40 -17.47 5.25
C LYS A 55 21.99 -17.70 4.69
N LEU A 56 20.97 -17.14 5.32
CA LEU A 56 19.59 -17.33 4.91
C LEU A 56 19.22 -16.32 3.81
N PRO A 57 18.60 -16.77 2.70
CA PRO A 57 18.24 -15.87 1.60
C PRO A 57 17.03 -14.97 1.91
N PHE A 58 16.30 -15.25 3.00
CA PHE A 58 15.07 -14.56 3.36
C PHE A 58 15.06 -14.13 4.83
N ALA A 59 14.37 -13.03 5.09
CA ALA A 59 13.88 -12.66 6.41
C ALA A 59 12.35 -12.56 6.36
N ALA A 60 11.71 -12.48 7.53
CA ALA A 60 10.27 -12.39 7.64
C ALA A 60 9.85 -11.38 8.72
N VAL A 61 8.75 -10.68 8.43
CA VAL A 61 7.98 -9.92 9.43
C VAL A 61 6.64 -10.63 9.58
N TRP A 62 6.25 -10.96 10.80
CA TRP A 62 5.04 -11.71 11.10
C TRP A 62 4.40 -11.21 12.40
N GLY A 63 3.16 -11.60 12.64
CA GLY A 63 2.44 -11.27 13.86
C GLY A 63 0.96 -11.60 13.77
N THR A 64 0.18 -10.97 14.65
CA THR A 64 -1.28 -11.10 14.68
C THR A 64 -1.96 -9.73 14.71
N VAL A 65 -3.19 -9.70 14.18
CA VAL A 65 -4.10 -8.55 14.22
C VAL A 65 -5.31 -8.95 15.04
N GLN A 66 -5.58 -8.24 16.11
CA GLN A 66 -6.80 -8.42 16.90
C GLN A 66 -7.95 -7.67 16.21
N ASN A 67 -9.09 -8.34 16.02
CA ASN A 67 -10.28 -7.77 15.36
C ASN A 67 -9.98 -7.14 13.97
N PRO A 68 -9.37 -7.89 13.03
CA PRO A 68 -8.95 -7.34 11.74
C PRO A 68 -10.16 -6.86 10.92
N ALA A 69 -10.01 -5.71 10.29
CA ALA A 69 -11.00 -5.23 9.34
C ALA A 69 -10.96 -6.09 8.06
N PRO A 70 -12.08 -6.69 7.62
CA PRO A 70 -12.11 -7.54 6.44
C PRO A 70 -11.67 -6.78 5.18
N GLY A 71 -10.83 -7.41 4.36
CA GLY A 71 -10.37 -6.84 3.08
C GLY A 71 -9.20 -5.86 3.18
N TYR A 72 -8.72 -5.54 4.38
CA TYR A 72 -7.54 -4.69 4.57
C TYR A 72 -6.26 -5.50 4.76
N PRO A 73 -5.18 -5.24 4.00
CA PRO A 73 -3.90 -5.88 4.21
C PRO A 73 -3.17 -5.30 5.42
N VAL A 74 -2.18 -6.04 5.93
CA VAL A 74 -1.12 -5.47 6.75
C VAL A 74 -0.12 -4.79 5.83
N VAL A 75 0.18 -3.52 6.11
CA VAL A 75 1.20 -2.75 5.39
C VAL A 75 2.48 -2.73 6.21
N ILE A 76 3.60 -3.10 5.60
CA ILE A 76 4.92 -3.17 6.22
C ILE A 76 5.84 -2.20 5.49
N GLN A 77 6.43 -1.27 6.22
CA GLN A 77 7.41 -0.31 5.68
C GLN A 77 8.69 -0.36 6.52
N ILE A 78 9.81 -0.63 5.86
CA ILE A 78 11.11 -0.79 6.51
C ILE A 78 11.95 0.44 6.21
N TYR A 79 12.63 0.94 7.24
CA TYR A 79 13.48 2.10 7.21
C TYR A 79 14.89 1.75 7.64
N LYS A 80 15.86 2.38 6.98
CA LYS A 80 17.27 2.41 7.41
C LYS A 80 17.69 3.86 7.54
N ASP A 81 18.23 4.23 8.70
CA ASP A 81 18.67 5.60 9.00
C ASP A 81 17.58 6.65 8.69
N GLY A 82 16.32 6.33 9.03
CA GLY A 82 15.14 7.18 8.80
C GLY A 82 14.64 7.23 7.35
N LYS A 83 15.28 6.53 6.41
CA LYS A 83 14.88 6.51 4.99
C LYS A 83 14.10 5.23 4.66
N PRO A 84 12.96 5.31 3.94
CA PRO A 84 12.23 4.13 3.52
C PRO A 84 13.04 3.35 2.49
N VAL A 85 13.23 2.05 2.74
CA VAL A 85 14.02 1.16 1.87
C VAL A 85 13.23 -0.03 1.34
N TYR A 86 12.08 -0.33 1.96
CA TYR A 86 11.23 -1.45 1.55
C TYR A 86 9.77 -1.18 1.90
N PHE A 87 8.88 -1.66 1.05
CA PHE A 87 7.45 -1.64 1.23
C PHE A 87 6.88 -2.99 0.83
N ALA A 88 5.95 -3.51 1.63
CA ALA A 88 5.19 -4.69 1.30
C ALA A 88 3.79 -4.66 1.91
N GLN A 89 2.91 -5.42 1.27
CA GLN A 89 1.61 -5.78 1.82
C GLN A 89 1.52 -7.30 1.96
N THR A 90 0.72 -7.75 2.92
CA THR A 90 0.36 -9.14 3.12
C THR A 90 -1.05 -9.23 3.71
N ASP A 91 -1.78 -10.28 3.34
CA ASP A 91 -3.13 -10.49 3.83
C ASP A 91 -3.13 -10.94 5.29
N VAL A 92 -4.24 -10.66 5.98
CA VAL A 92 -4.52 -11.25 7.29
C VAL A 92 -5.26 -12.56 7.07
N LYS A 93 -4.73 -13.65 7.62
CA LYS A 93 -5.37 -14.97 7.58
C LYS A 93 -6.63 -14.99 8.45
N SER A 94 -7.47 -16.01 8.28
CA SER A 94 -8.72 -16.17 9.04
C SER A 94 -8.52 -16.27 10.57
N ASP A 95 -7.34 -16.70 11.02
CA ASP A 95 -6.95 -16.75 12.43
C ASP A 95 -6.37 -15.42 12.97
N GLY A 96 -6.35 -14.37 12.14
CA GLY A 96 -5.79 -13.07 12.47
C GLY A 96 -4.26 -12.98 12.32
N SER A 97 -3.58 -14.06 11.94
CA SER A 97 -2.13 -14.04 11.73
C SER A 97 -1.75 -13.45 10.36
N TYR A 98 -0.55 -12.88 10.28
CA TYR A 98 0.05 -12.43 9.03
C TYR A 98 1.54 -12.74 9.00
N GLU A 99 2.08 -12.90 7.81
CA GLU A 99 3.50 -13.13 7.58
C GLU A 99 3.92 -12.59 6.22
N LYS A 100 5.09 -11.98 6.16
CA LYS A 100 5.70 -11.52 4.92
C LYS A 100 7.18 -11.87 4.88
N TYR A 101 7.53 -12.78 3.99
CA TYR A 101 8.92 -13.03 3.61
C TYR A 101 9.41 -11.99 2.60
N PHE A 102 10.69 -11.65 2.70
CA PHE A 102 11.40 -10.83 1.74
C PHE A 102 12.85 -11.28 1.61
N ARG A 103 13.44 -11.07 0.43
CA ARG A 103 14.83 -11.47 0.16
C ARG A 103 15.79 -10.51 0.87
N VAL A 104 16.75 -11.09 1.58
CA VAL A 104 17.86 -10.34 2.21
C VAL A 104 19.20 -10.64 1.58
N LEU A 105 19.27 -11.70 0.77
CA LEU A 105 20.46 -12.09 0.02
C LEU A 105 20.05 -12.51 -1.40
N SER A 106 20.87 -12.13 -2.36
CA SER A 106 20.80 -12.52 -3.77
C SER A 106 22.10 -13.18 -4.21
N ILE A 107 22.08 -13.90 -5.32
CA ILE A 107 23.27 -14.43 -5.98
C ILE A 107 23.42 -13.71 -7.31
N ASP A 108 24.56 -13.08 -7.53
CA ASP A 108 24.93 -12.45 -8.80
C ASP A 108 26.32 -12.94 -9.21
N ASN A 109 26.43 -13.48 -10.42
CA ASN A 109 27.67 -14.07 -10.96
C ASN A 109 28.37 -15.04 -9.99
N GLY A 110 27.59 -15.86 -9.28
CA GLY A 110 28.08 -16.84 -8.30
C GLY A 110 28.51 -16.24 -6.95
N LYS A 111 28.36 -14.93 -6.73
CA LYS A 111 28.68 -14.25 -5.47
C LYS A 111 27.40 -13.88 -4.72
N ALA A 112 27.43 -14.06 -3.39
CA ALA A 112 26.37 -13.59 -2.51
C ALA A 112 26.41 -12.06 -2.39
N ILE A 113 25.27 -11.43 -2.65
CA ILE A 113 25.03 -10.00 -2.43
C ILE A 113 23.99 -9.89 -1.33
N HIS A 114 24.34 -9.23 -0.23
CA HIS A 114 23.38 -8.93 0.83
C HIS A 114 22.61 -7.66 0.50
N ILE A 115 21.30 -7.80 0.32
CA ILE A 115 20.36 -6.70 0.03
C ILE A 115 20.05 -5.92 1.31
N PHE A 116 19.94 -6.64 2.44
CA PHE A 116 19.70 -6.07 3.75
C PHE A 116 20.80 -6.52 4.74
N GLN A 117 21.28 -5.58 5.56
CA GLN A 117 22.31 -5.78 6.59
C GLN A 117 22.20 -4.70 7.67
N GLY A 118 22.43 -5.08 8.93
CA GLY A 118 22.41 -4.19 10.09
C GLY A 118 21.01 -3.90 10.64
N ASP A 119 20.86 -2.76 11.28
CA ASP A 119 19.65 -2.37 12.00
C ASP A 119 18.65 -1.61 11.13
N TYR A 120 17.37 -1.91 11.35
CA TYR A 120 16.24 -1.33 10.65
C TYR A 120 15.11 -1.02 11.62
N THR A 121 14.32 -0.01 11.28
CA THR A 121 13.02 0.27 11.91
C THR A 121 11.93 -0.24 10.98
N VAL A 122 10.96 -0.97 11.49
CA VAL A 122 9.84 -1.51 10.71
C VAL A 122 8.54 -0.93 11.25
N ASP A 123 7.87 -0.16 10.42
CA ASP A 123 6.49 0.27 10.65
C ASP A 123 5.54 -0.79 10.12
N ILE A 124 4.57 -1.19 10.93
CA ILE A 124 3.52 -2.15 10.60
C ILE A 124 2.18 -1.48 10.83
N TYR A 125 1.43 -1.27 9.76
CA TYR A 125 0.09 -0.70 9.80
C TYR A 125 -0.97 -1.79 9.67
N LYS A 126 -1.96 -1.75 10.54
CA LYS A 126 -3.03 -2.75 10.66
C LYS A 126 -4.38 -2.04 10.72
N ALA A 127 -5.31 -2.43 9.89
CA ALA A 127 -6.70 -1.96 9.98
C ALA A 127 -7.48 -2.89 10.90
N VAL A 128 -8.14 -2.31 11.91
CA VAL A 128 -8.95 -3.05 12.89
C VAL A 128 -10.34 -2.44 12.99
N LEU A 129 -11.34 -3.27 13.27
CA LEU A 129 -12.67 -2.78 13.58
C LEU A 129 -12.66 -2.09 14.95
N LYS A 130 -13.35 -0.95 15.07
CA LYS A 130 -13.62 -0.30 16.36
C LYS A 130 -14.38 -1.29 17.24
N SER A 131 -13.87 -1.58 18.43
CA SER A 131 -14.62 -2.32 19.43
C SER A 131 -15.87 -1.52 19.79
N THR A 132 -17.05 -2.01 19.44
CA THR A 132 -18.30 -1.49 19.99
C THR A 132 -18.29 -1.87 21.46
N THR A 133 -17.99 -0.92 22.35
CA THR A 133 -18.37 -1.09 23.76
C THR A 133 -19.88 -1.24 23.73
N GLY A 134 -20.36 -2.46 23.96
CA GLY A 134 -21.79 -2.73 24.09
C GLY A 134 -22.32 -1.76 25.13
N SER A 135 -23.19 -0.85 24.70
CA SER A 135 -24.06 -0.15 25.61
C SER A 135 -24.91 -1.26 26.23
N THR A 136 -24.59 -1.61 27.48
CA THR A 136 -25.42 -2.51 28.27
C THR A 136 -26.75 -1.80 28.45
N SER A 137 -27.72 -2.12 27.58
CA SER A 137 -29.11 -1.72 27.77
C SER A 137 -29.57 -2.34 29.08
N THR A 138 -30.00 -1.47 29.99
CA THR A 138 -30.49 -1.75 31.34
C THR A 138 -31.82 -2.48 31.30
#